data_AF-A0AAU7MZH0-F1
#
_entry.id   AF-A0AAU7MZH0-F1
#
_cell.length_a   1.000
_cell.length_b   1.000
_cell.length_c   1.000
_cell.angle_alpha   90.00
_cell.angle_beta   90.00
_cell.angle_gamma   90.00
#
_symmetry.space_group_name_H-M   'P 1'
#
loop_
_entity.id
_entity.type
_entity.pdbx_description
1 polymer ?
#
loop_
_entity_poly.entity_id
_entity_poly.type
_entity_poly.pdbx_seq_one_letter_code
_entity_poly.pdbx_strand_id
1 'polypeptide(L)'
;MRFSHIFKVSALVGTLFLLLVSCEEELDTIGEGVIGGEPFSTGKVEYDVFAFNKGITAVQTNKLPLYQLGTFNDPIYGKRNASIISQLTLPTPSPSFGDISQASEDGPDNDQENETVSEVYLYIPFQRSPSGDRDGDGVPDVFEPGDAATDPNSDLDGDGVTDNQERAIGSNPFDPDEDGTGEGFVANTYPQRFDLDSIYGNREQSFNLVVSKSNYFLRDLDPNSNFQEAQEYYSNQDFSTFIGEELFNGEVTISDEELLFRDNEDDPDTPDIDESQEITNRLNPGIRVPLNPDFFQQNILDKEGQPELLTQSNFRNFLRGIHLTGTDMEELMFLLDLTQANITISYTYDDFDPETEQTVTSERDYVINLLSGTQAGGINGNAVNVFEDEMLPPYVEGALDSDENASRIYVKGGATLAEIRLFDELENGGSAIINEIKQNNWVINEANLVFYVDRETVGPTIVEPPRIYLFNAETNRPLFDALNEDPAINTGPNPLRYFLNHGGLLEKENDRGVKYTVRITEHINNIIVRDSANARLGLTATPNINLVGLREAMGSDMQGVDYPIAASMSPLGTVLYGSNLAPSEEAMKLKLEIFYTEAN
;
A
#
# COMPACT_ATOMS: atom_id res chain seq x y z
N MET A 1 -93.29 -1.12 -8.44
CA MET A 1 -93.65 -1.57 -7.07
C MET A 1 -92.98 -0.60 -6.12
N ARG A 2 -93.69 0.44 -5.63
CA ARG A 2 -94.51 0.47 -4.40
C ARG A 2 -93.70 0.21 -3.11
N PHE A 3 -93.53 1.32 -2.37
CA PHE A 3 -93.51 1.51 -0.90
C PHE A 3 -92.35 0.87 -0.12
N SER A 4 -91.72 1.51 0.86
CA SER A 4 -92.26 2.37 1.93
C SER A 4 -91.12 3.25 2.53
N HIS A 5 -91.29 4.57 2.65
CA HIS A 5 -91.59 5.33 3.89
C HIS A 5 -90.48 5.28 4.97
N ILE A 6 -89.98 6.37 5.57
CA ILE A 6 -90.66 7.53 6.15
C ILE A 6 -89.72 8.76 6.15
N PHE A 7 -90.35 9.92 6.07
CA PHE A 7 -89.80 11.26 6.09
C PHE A 7 -90.05 11.89 7.48
N LYS A 8 -89.17 12.83 7.84
CA LYS A 8 -89.37 14.05 8.67
C LYS A 8 -88.97 14.05 10.16
N VAL A 9 -87.97 14.92 10.40
CA VAL A 9 -87.95 16.02 11.38
C VAL A 9 -87.83 15.62 12.85
N SER A 10 -86.68 15.94 13.47
CA SER A 10 -86.64 17.07 14.42
C SER A 10 -85.19 17.43 14.77
N ALA A 11 -84.88 18.72 14.59
CA ALA A 11 -83.81 19.39 15.30
C ALA A 11 -84.09 19.33 16.82
N LEU A 12 -83.02 19.46 17.62
CA LEU A 12 -82.94 19.24 19.07
C LEU A 12 -83.06 17.78 19.50
N VAL A 13 -81.92 17.18 19.86
CA VAL A 13 -81.67 16.27 21.01
C VAL A 13 -80.28 15.61 20.89
N GLY A 14 -79.58 15.72 19.77
CA GLY A 14 -78.25 15.10 19.57
C GLY A 14 -77.01 15.95 19.90
N THR A 15 -77.12 17.06 20.65
CA THR A 15 -75.99 17.94 20.98
C THR A 15 -75.65 17.88 22.47
N LEU A 16 -75.20 16.70 22.95
CA LEU A 16 -74.57 16.57 24.27
C LEU A 16 -73.51 15.46 24.37
N PHE A 17 -72.87 15.07 23.26
CA PHE A 17 -71.74 14.13 23.32
C PHE A 17 -70.70 14.44 22.24
N LEU A 18 -70.05 15.62 22.37
CA LEU A 18 -68.82 15.98 21.65
C LEU A 18 -67.85 16.66 22.64
N LEU A 19 -67.37 15.84 23.58
CA LEU A 19 -66.12 16.07 24.30
C LEU A 19 -65.40 14.71 24.36
N LEU A 20 -64.81 14.29 23.24
CA LEU A 20 -63.74 13.32 23.25
C LEU A 20 -62.46 14.09 22.96
N VAL A 21 -61.83 14.44 24.08
CA VAL A 21 -60.46 14.91 24.21
C VAL A 21 -59.54 13.93 23.48
N SER A 22 -58.59 14.51 22.74
CA SER A 22 -57.45 13.84 22.16
C SER A 22 -56.77 12.94 23.19
N CYS A 23 -56.88 11.63 23.03
CA CYS A 23 -55.92 10.70 23.64
C CYS A 23 -54.72 10.64 22.70
N GLU A 24 -53.73 11.51 22.93
CA GLU A 24 -52.36 11.10 22.70
C GLU A 24 -52.13 9.90 23.64
N GLU A 25 -51.75 8.75 23.09
CA GLU A 25 -51.05 7.77 23.92
C GLU A 25 -49.68 8.38 24.20
N GLU A 26 -49.60 9.16 25.28
CA GLU A 26 -48.36 9.36 26.01
C GLU A 26 -47.82 7.95 26.30
N LEU A 27 -46.69 7.62 25.68
CA LEU A 27 -45.86 6.52 26.14
C LEU A 27 -45.37 6.93 27.53
N ASP A 28 -46.17 6.66 28.56
CA ASP A 28 -45.75 6.68 29.95
C ASP A 28 -44.62 5.65 30.07
N THR A 29 -43.38 6.11 29.92
CA THR A 29 -42.21 5.35 30.31
C THR A 29 -42.31 5.15 31.82
N ILE A 30 -42.81 3.98 32.23
CA ILE A 30 -42.73 3.50 33.60
C ILE A 30 -41.24 3.46 33.97
N GLY A 31 -40.74 4.54 34.57
CA GLY A 31 -39.34 4.73 34.90
C GLY A 31 -38.91 6.19 35.08
N GLU A 32 -39.61 7.16 34.48
CA GLU A 32 -39.20 8.58 34.51
C GLU A 32 -39.26 9.20 35.92
N GLY A 33 -40.00 8.58 36.86
CA GLY A 33 -40.09 9.02 38.26
C GLY A 33 -39.11 8.37 39.24
N VAL A 34 -38.21 7.47 38.82
CA VAL A 34 -37.32 6.72 39.73
C VAL A 34 -35.87 7.23 39.70
N ILE A 35 -35.49 8.04 38.72
CA ILE A 35 -34.17 8.67 38.65
C ILE A 35 -34.33 10.18 38.58
N GLY A 36 -34.60 10.80 39.74
CA GLY A 36 -34.49 12.24 39.89
C GLY A 36 -33.03 12.63 40.15
N GLY A 37 -32.37 13.25 39.17
CA GLY A 37 -30.98 13.70 39.22
C GLY A 37 -30.25 13.39 37.92
N GLU A 38 -29.00 13.85 37.78
CA GLU A 38 -28.08 13.21 36.82
C GLU A 38 -27.49 11.98 37.51
N PRO A 39 -27.92 10.74 37.21
CA PRO A 39 -27.43 9.53 37.88
C PRO A 39 -25.97 9.21 37.58
N PHE A 40 -25.46 9.80 36.52
CA PHE A 40 -24.11 9.60 36.02
C PHE A 40 -23.48 10.96 35.74
N SER A 41 -22.18 11.05 35.95
CA SER A 41 -21.37 12.15 35.47
C SER A 41 -20.30 11.61 34.51
N THR A 42 -19.84 12.48 33.60
CA THR A 42 -18.74 12.15 32.68
C THR A 42 -17.53 13.00 33.03
N GLY A 43 -16.35 12.40 32.92
CA GLY A 43 -15.08 13.03 33.26
C GLY A 43 -13.98 12.71 32.26
N LYS A 44 -12.91 13.50 32.34
CA LYS A 44 -11.63 13.25 31.67
C LYS A 44 -10.53 13.26 32.72
N VAL A 45 -9.66 12.26 32.68
CA VAL A 45 -8.43 12.20 33.46
C VAL A 45 -7.24 11.97 32.53
N GLU A 46 -6.09 12.52 32.88
CA GLU A 46 -4.84 12.38 32.14
C GLU A 46 -3.78 11.75 33.02
N TYR A 47 -3.08 10.75 32.49
CA TYR A 47 -1.96 10.09 33.16
C TYR A 47 -0.68 10.23 32.35
N ASP A 48 0.44 10.40 33.07
CA ASP A 48 1.77 10.38 32.48
C ASP A 48 2.10 8.97 31.99
N VAL A 49 2.65 8.90 30.78
CA VAL A 49 3.18 7.68 30.16
C VAL A 49 4.67 7.86 29.90
N PHE A 50 5.40 6.76 29.67
CA PHE A 50 6.84 6.80 29.45
C PHE A 50 7.17 6.26 28.06
N ALA A 51 8.09 6.92 27.38
CA ALA A 51 8.48 6.57 26.02
C ALA A 51 9.99 6.39 25.93
N PHE A 52 10.44 5.39 25.19
CA PHE A 52 11.85 5.07 24.98
C PHE A 52 12.07 4.75 23.50
N ASN A 53 13.14 5.28 22.90
CA ASN A 53 13.47 4.94 21.50
C ASN A 53 14.44 3.77 21.46
N LYS A 54 14.24 2.87 20.51
CA LYS A 54 15.16 1.76 20.19
C LYS A 54 15.66 1.88 18.77
N GLY A 55 16.94 1.61 18.57
CA GLY A 55 17.54 1.56 17.24
C GLY A 55 17.37 0.19 16.58
N ILE A 56 17.13 0.21 15.28
CA ILE A 56 17.05 -0.97 14.43
C ILE A 56 18.13 -0.85 13.36
N THR A 57 19.02 -1.84 13.31
CA THR A 57 20.15 -1.85 12.38
C THR A 57 19.78 -2.51 11.05
N ALA A 58 18.90 -3.51 11.10
CA ALA A 58 18.44 -4.21 9.92
C ALA A 58 17.05 -4.81 10.13
N VAL A 59 16.26 -4.87 9.08
CA VAL A 59 14.93 -5.51 9.08
C VAL A 59 14.90 -6.61 8.03
N GLN A 60 14.13 -7.66 8.26
CA GLN A 60 13.88 -8.65 7.23
C GLN A 60 13.09 -8.01 6.07
N THR A 61 13.66 -8.05 4.85
CA THR A 61 13.12 -7.38 3.66
C THR A 61 12.80 -8.31 2.51
N ASN A 62 12.64 -9.61 2.80
CA ASN A 62 12.26 -10.57 1.78
C ASN A 62 10.78 -10.93 1.76
N LYS A 63 10.24 -11.15 0.56
CA LYS A 63 8.82 -11.43 0.33
C LYS A 63 7.92 -10.32 0.87
N LEU A 64 8.30 -9.06 0.62
CA LEU A 64 7.51 -7.87 0.94
C LEU A 64 6.44 -7.61 -0.13
N PRO A 65 5.30 -7.01 0.23
CA PRO A 65 4.31 -6.55 -0.76
C PRO A 65 4.85 -5.45 -1.67
N LEU A 66 5.69 -4.56 -1.13
CA LEU A 66 6.28 -3.44 -1.87
C LEU A 66 7.79 -3.37 -1.62
N TYR A 67 8.52 -2.95 -2.64
CA TYR A 67 9.98 -2.79 -2.62
C TYR A 67 10.38 -1.36 -3.01
N GLN A 68 11.37 -0.82 -2.33
CA GLN A 68 11.98 0.48 -2.59
C GLN A 68 13.07 0.36 -3.66
N LEU A 69 13.10 1.29 -4.61
CA LEU A 69 14.17 1.45 -5.60
C LEU A 69 14.56 2.93 -5.70
N GLY A 70 15.85 3.24 -5.59
CA GLY A 70 16.37 4.61 -5.74
C GLY A 70 16.80 5.25 -4.43
N THR A 71 16.81 6.58 -4.37
CA THR A 71 17.35 7.35 -3.25
C THR A 71 16.28 8.20 -2.59
N PHE A 72 16.19 8.09 -1.26
CA PHE A 72 15.34 8.95 -0.44
C PHE A 72 16.21 9.75 0.53
N ASN A 73 16.17 11.07 0.40
CA ASN A 73 16.86 11.97 1.31
C ASN A 73 15.92 12.39 2.43
N ASP A 74 16.14 11.86 3.63
CA ASP A 74 15.40 12.27 4.81
C ASP A 74 16.18 13.36 5.56
N PRO A 75 15.63 14.57 5.76
CA PRO A 75 16.34 15.63 6.48
C PRO A 75 16.65 15.31 7.96
N ILE A 76 15.93 14.36 8.55
CA ILE A 76 16.09 13.94 9.96
C ILE A 76 16.96 12.70 10.05
N TYR A 77 16.73 11.72 9.18
CA TYR A 77 17.34 10.39 9.27
C TYR A 77 18.52 10.16 8.32
N GLY A 78 18.80 11.11 7.43
CA GLY A 78 19.85 11.00 6.43
C GLY A 78 19.37 10.31 5.16
N LYS A 79 20.32 10.06 4.25
CA LYS A 79 20.04 9.44 2.96
C LYS A 79 19.87 7.91 3.07
N ARG A 80 18.88 7.37 2.35
CA ARG A 80 18.72 5.93 2.07
C ARG A 80 18.85 5.68 0.58
N ASN A 81 19.73 4.76 0.17
CA ASN A 81 19.68 4.16 -1.17
C ASN A 81 19.06 2.77 -1.07
N ALA A 82 18.16 2.44 -1.99
CA ALA A 82 17.50 1.15 -2.05
C ALA A 82 17.72 0.47 -3.41
N SER A 83 18.07 -0.81 -3.37
CA SER A 83 18.15 -1.69 -4.54
C SER A 83 17.36 -2.97 -4.30
N ILE A 84 17.10 -3.71 -5.38
CA ILE A 84 16.27 -4.91 -5.36
C ILE A 84 17.03 -6.05 -5.99
N ILE A 85 16.99 -7.22 -5.35
CA ILE A 85 17.41 -8.49 -5.94
C ILE A 85 16.21 -9.42 -5.94
N SER A 86 15.78 -9.88 -7.11
CA SER A 86 14.59 -10.72 -7.27
C SER A 86 14.91 -12.00 -8.01
N GLN A 87 14.30 -13.10 -7.59
CA GLN A 87 14.18 -14.30 -8.42
C GLN A 87 13.36 -14.03 -9.68
N LEU A 88 13.51 -14.94 -10.64
CA LEU A 88 12.58 -15.11 -11.75
C LEU A 88 11.81 -16.42 -11.57
N THR A 89 10.55 -16.42 -12.03
CA THR A 89 9.65 -17.56 -11.92
C THR A 89 9.10 -17.91 -13.30
N LEU A 90 9.24 -19.18 -13.70
CA LEU A 90 8.65 -19.64 -14.94
C LEU A 90 7.12 -19.66 -14.78
N PRO A 91 6.34 -19.25 -15.78
CA PRO A 91 4.88 -19.41 -15.77
C PRO A 91 4.50 -20.88 -15.65
N THR A 92 5.20 -21.74 -16.38
CA THR A 92 5.03 -23.20 -16.37
C THR A 92 6.40 -23.89 -16.46
N PRO A 93 6.64 -24.97 -15.70
CA PRO A 93 7.82 -25.81 -15.90
C PRO A 93 7.79 -26.52 -17.26
N SER A 94 8.97 -26.71 -17.86
CA SER A 94 9.13 -27.32 -19.20
C SER A 94 8.30 -26.61 -20.27
N PRO A 95 8.51 -25.29 -20.48
CA PRO A 95 7.83 -24.58 -21.56
C PRO A 95 8.22 -25.16 -22.93
N SER A 96 7.35 -24.96 -23.91
CA SER A 96 7.67 -25.11 -25.33
C SER A 96 7.51 -23.77 -26.02
N PHE A 97 8.39 -23.50 -26.97
CA PHE A 97 8.31 -22.38 -27.89
C PHE A 97 7.81 -22.89 -29.24
N GLY A 98 7.23 -22.00 -30.06
CA GLY A 98 6.60 -22.43 -31.31
C GLY A 98 5.37 -23.33 -31.14
N ASP A 99 5.01 -24.10 -32.15
CA ASP A 99 3.81 -24.95 -32.18
C ASP A 99 4.05 -26.35 -31.66
N ILE A 100 5.28 -26.84 -31.73
CA ILE A 100 5.64 -28.17 -31.22
C ILE A 100 6.80 -28.11 -30.23
N SER A 101 6.83 -29.06 -29.29
CA SER A 101 7.95 -29.14 -28.35
C SER A 101 9.27 -29.48 -29.05
N GLN A 102 10.40 -29.03 -28.50
CA GLN A 102 11.76 -29.41 -28.94
C GLN A 102 11.94 -30.91 -29.21
N ALA A 103 11.38 -31.78 -28.35
CA ALA A 103 11.49 -33.23 -28.52
C ALA A 103 10.77 -33.78 -29.77
N SER A 104 9.76 -33.05 -30.25
CA SER A 104 9.02 -33.36 -31.49
C SER A 104 9.77 -32.81 -32.70
N GLU A 105 10.34 -31.60 -32.61
CA GLU A 105 11.20 -31.03 -33.65
C GLU A 105 12.45 -31.89 -33.92
N ASP A 106 13.07 -32.42 -32.85
CA ASP A 106 14.22 -33.34 -32.92
C ASP A 106 13.85 -34.75 -33.43
N GLY A 107 12.57 -34.92 -33.81
CA GLY A 107 12.04 -36.15 -34.38
C GLY A 107 12.64 -36.51 -35.75
N PRO A 108 12.21 -37.64 -36.33
CA PRO A 108 12.74 -38.13 -37.61
C PRO A 108 12.54 -37.17 -38.78
N ASP A 109 11.50 -36.33 -38.72
CA ASP A 109 11.11 -35.40 -39.78
C ASP A 109 11.89 -34.07 -39.70
N ASN A 110 12.52 -33.77 -38.54
CA ASN A 110 13.36 -32.60 -38.30
C ASN A 110 12.65 -31.27 -38.64
N ASP A 111 11.45 -31.12 -38.08
CA ASP A 111 10.56 -29.97 -38.27
C ASP A 111 10.97 -28.83 -37.32
N GLN A 112 12.18 -28.30 -37.49
CA GLN A 112 12.71 -27.22 -36.65
C GLN A 112 11.98 -25.90 -36.94
N GLU A 113 11.50 -25.23 -35.90
CA GLU A 113 10.70 -24.00 -35.99
C GLU A 113 11.57 -22.73 -35.83
N ASN A 114 12.89 -22.85 -35.69
CA ASN A 114 13.88 -21.75 -35.73
C ASN A 114 13.51 -20.53 -34.85
N GLU A 115 13.15 -20.78 -33.59
CA GLU A 115 12.67 -19.76 -32.67
C GLU A 115 13.75 -18.70 -32.39
N THR A 116 13.42 -17.45 -32.71
CA THR A 116 14.34 -16.32 -32.64
C THR A 116 13.72 -15.18 -31.85
N VAL A 117 14.34 -14.79 -30.73
CA VAL A 117 13.92 -13.63 -29.93
C VAL A 117 14.02 -12.36 -30.78
N SER A 118 12.90 -11.64 -30.89
CA SER A 118 12.81 -10.34 -31.56
C SER A 118 13.12 -9.21 -30.57
N GLU A 119 12.42 -9.20 -29.44
CA GLU A 119 12.58 -8.18 -28.41
C GLU A 119 12.28 -8.71 -27.00
N VAL A 120 12.81 -8.03 -25.98
CA VAL A 120 12.56 -8.37 -24.58
C VAL A 120 12.37 -7.09 -23.79
N TYR A 121 11.30 -7.03 -22.98
CA TYR A 121 11.03 -5.90 -22.11
C TYR A 121 10.84 -6.32 -20.66
N LEU A 122 11.53 -5.64 -19.75
CA LEU A 122 11.14 -5.60 -18.35
C LEU A 122 10.06 -4.53 -18.19
N TYR A 123 8.92 -4.92 -17.63
CA TYR A 123 7.84 -4.02 -17.28
C TYR A 123 7.53 -4.08 -15.78
N ILE A 124 7.59 -2.93 -15.10
CA ILE A 124 7.24 -2.75 -13.70
C ILE A 124 6.21 -1.61 -13.60
N PRO A 125 4.92 -1.92 -13.36
CA PRO A 125 3.90 -0.89 -13.26
C PRO A 125 4.10 0.00 -12.02
N PHE A 126 3.76 1.28 -12.15
CA PHE A 126 3.62 2.17 -10.99
C PHE A 126 2.31 1.88 -10.25
N GLN A 127 2.27 2.15 -8.95
CA GLN A 127 0.99 2.13 -8.23
C GLN A 127 0.24 3.44 -8.46
N ARG A 128 -1.08 3.30 -8.50
CA ARG A 128 -2.02 4.38 -8.73
C ARG A 128 -2.73 4.73 -7.42
N SER A 129 -3.14 5.98 -7.31
CA SER A 129 -3.97 6.43 -6.19
C SER A 129 -5.29 5.64 -6.15
N PRO A 130 -5.64 5.00 -5.02
CA PRO A 130 -6.86 4.18 -4.91
C PRO A 130 -8.15 5.00 -4.90
N SER A 131 -8.05 6.33 -4.85
CA SER A 131 -9.17 7.27 -4.83
C SER A 131 -8.75 8.59 -5.50
N GLY A 132 -8.11 8.49 -6.67
CA GLY A 132 -7.53 9.64 -7.38
C GLY A 132 -8.51 10.42 -8.26
N ASP A 133 -9.79 10.05 -8.30
CA ASP A 133 -10.87 10.71 -9.04
C ASP A 133 -12.11 10.70 -8.11
N ARG A 134 -12.46 11.87 -7.55
CA ARG A 134 -13.43 12.01 -6.44
C ARG A 134 -14.88 12.10 -6.92
N ASP A 135 -15.14 12.75 -8.04
CA ASP A 135 -16.49 12.88 -8.60
C ASP A 135 -16.79 11.83 -9.67
N GLY A 136 -15.77 11.08 -10.10
CA GLY A 136 -15.91 10.00 -11.04
C GLY A 136 -16.33 10.53 -12.39
N ASP A 137 -15.66 11.55 -12.92
CA ASP A 137 -15.85 12.08 -14.27
C ASP A 137 -14.87 11.45 -15.30
N GLY A 138 -13.77 10.85 -14.85
CA GLY A 138 -12.74 10.24 -15.69
C GLY A 138 -11.40 10.96 -15.72
N VAL A 139 -11.30 12.15 -15.13
CA VAL A 139 -10.06 12.90 -14.97
C VAL A 139 -9.58 12.72 -13.53
N PRO A 140 -8.31 12.34 -13.30
CA PRO A 140 -7.79 12.32 -11.94
C PRO A 140 -7.69 13.72 -11.33
N ASP A 141 -8.09 13.86 -10.07
CA ASP A 141 -8.09 15.09 -9.26
C ASP A 141 -6.78 15.90 -9.34
N VAL A 142 -5.64 15.22 -9.49
CA VAL A 142 -4.32 15.84 -9.57
C VAL A 142 -4.15 16.73 -10.80
N PHE A 143 -4.95 16.49 -11.84
CA PHE A 143 -4.97 17.26 -13.07
C PHE A 143 -6.08 18.34 -13.07
N GLU A 144 -6.92 18.36 -12.05
CA GLU A 144 -8.09 19.23 -11.98
C GLU A 144 -7.88 20.42 -11.04
N PRO A 145 -8.20 21.65 -11.48
CA PRO A 145 -8.05 22.84 -10.65
C PRO A 145 -9.27 23.08 -9.73
N GLY A 146 -9.02 23.18 -8.43
CA GLY A 146 -9.97 23.75 -7.48
C GLY A 146 -11.23 22.92 -7.29
N ASP A 147 -12.39 23.52 -7.58
CA ASP A 147 -13.70 22.86 -7.39
C ASP A 147 -14.00 21.82 -8.49
N ALA A 148 -13.24 21.81 -9.59
CA ALA A 148 -13.38 20.85 -10.70
C ALA A 148 -13.28 19.41 -10.20
N ALA A 149 -12.29 19.12 -9.33
CA ALA A 149 -12.06 17.80 -8.71
C ALA A 149 -13.18 17.26 -7.80
N THR A 150 -14.34 17.90 -7.79
CA THR A 150 -15.55 17.47 -7.09
C THR A 150 -16.84 17.78 -7.88
N ASP A 151 -16.74 18.33 -9.09
CA ASP A 151 -17.86 18.67 -9.95
C ASP A 151 -17.93 17.69 -11.13
N PRO A 152 -18.85 16.71 -11.12
CA PRO A 152 -18.95 15.70 -12.19
C PRO A 152 -19.40 16.24 -13.56
N ASN A 153 -19.51 17.56 -13.71
CA ASN A 153 -19.81 18.27 -14.97
C ASN A 153 -18.75 19.33 -15.29
N SER A 154 -17.55 19.21 -14.71
CA SER A 154 -16.31 19.81 -15.18
C SER A 154 -16.11 19.59 -16.69
N ASP A 155 -15.38 20.54 -17.27
CA ASP A 155 -14.99 20.63 -18.68
C ASP A 155 -13.58 21.19 -18.63
N LEU A 156 -12.59 20.28 -18.59
CA LEU A 156 -11.21 20.60 -18.25
C LEU A 156 -10.53 21.42 -19.34
N ASP A 157 -10.79 21.11 -20.61
CA ASP A 157 -10.17 21.78 -21.76
C ASP A 157 -11.01 22.94 -22.34
N GLY A 158 -12.26 23.06 -21.93
CA GLY A 158 -13.14 24.19 -22.21
C GLY A 158 -13.78 24.15 -23.60
N ASP A 159 -13.91 22.99 -24.22
CA ASP A 159 -14.51 22.81 -25.54
C ASP A 159 -16.06 22.80 -25.54
N GLY A 160 -16.67 22.66 -24.35
CA GLY A 160 -18.12 22.62 -24.14
C GLY A 160 -18.71 21.22 -24.04
N VAL A 161 -17.90 20.17 -24.06
CA VAL A 161 -18.22 18.79 -23.69
C VAL A 161 -17.65 18.55 -22.29
N THR A 162 -18.45 17.97 -21.40
CA THR A 162 -17.98 17.73 -20.03
C THR A 162 -17.05 16.51 -19.99
N ASP A 163 -16.08 16.48 -19.08
CA ASP A 163 -15.12 15.38 -18.89
C ASP A 163 -15.82 14.00 -18.79
N ASN A 164 -16.96 13.96 -18.10
CA ASN A 164 -17.80 12.76 -17.96
C ASN A 164 -18.46 12.32 -19.29
N GLN A 165 -18.89 13.26 -20.12
CA GLN A 165 -19.41 12.97 -21.47
C GLN A 165 -18.30 12.43 -22.35
N GLU A 166 -17.12 13.03 -22.26
CA GLU A 166 -15.95 12.64 -23.03
C GLU A 166 -15.49 11.23 -22.69
N ARG A 167 -15.35 10.93 -21.41
CA ARG A 167 -15.11 9.56 -20.95
C ARG A 167 -16.16 8.58 -21.49
N ALA A 168 -17.44 8.97 -21.53
CA ALA A 168 -18.50 8.09 -21.99
C ALA A 168 -18.45 7.81 -23.50
N ILE A 169 -17.92 8.74 -24.30
CA ILE A 169 -17.74 8.59 -25.75
C ILE A 169 -16.32 8.17 -26.15
N GLY A 170 -15.38 8.19 -25.21
CA GLY A 170 -13.97 7.88 -25.41
C GLY A 170 -13.18 9.01 -26.09
N SER A 171 -13.58 10.27 -25.94
CA SER A 171 -12.80 11.45 -26.34
C SER A 171 -11.82 11.89 -25.24
N ASN A 172 -10.93 12.81 -25.57
CA ASN A 172 -9.80 13.18 -24.72
C ASN A 172 -10.06 14.48 -23.95
N PRO A 173 -10.30 14.41 -22.62
CA PRO A 173 -10.61 15.59 -21.80
C PRO A 173 -9.43 16.53 -21.55
N PHE A 174 -8.29 16.28 -22.20
CA PHE A 174 -7.11 17.14 -22.14
C PHE A 174 -6.85 17.86 -23.47
N ASP A 175 -7.68 17.64 -24.49
CA ASP A 175 -7.47 18.18 -25.83
C ASP A 175 -8.79 18.67 -26.47
N PRO A 176 -8.99 20.00 -26.57
CA PRO A 176 -10.25 20.58 -27.03
C PRO A 176 -10.51 20.36 -28.53
N ASP A 177 -9.54 19.81 -29.28
CA ASP A 177 -9.71 19.42 -30.68
C ASP A 177 -10.16 17.95 -30.82
N GLU A 178 -10.18 17.16 -29.73
CA GLU A 178 -10.55 15.74 -29.70
C GLU A 178 -11.92 15.47 -29.05
N ASP A 179 -12.82 16.47 -28.99
CA ASP A 179 -14.17 16.52 -28.36
C ASP A 179 -15.20 15.44 -28.74
N GLY A 180 -14.84 14.50 -29.62
CA GLY A 180 -15.73 13.44 -30.10
C GLY A 180 -16.84 13.87 -31.07
N THR A 181 -16.85 15.13 -31.53
CA THR A 181 -17.86 15.68 -32.44
C THR A 181 -17.41 15.75 -33.90
N GLY A 182 -16.10 15.60 -34.16
CA GLY A 182 -15.50 15.60 -35.49
C GLY A 182 -15.98 14.47 -36.41
N GLU A 183 -16.05 14.74 -37.73
CA GLU A 183 -16.27 13.69 -38.72
C GLU A 183 -15.07 12.72 -38.73
N GLY A 184 -15.33 11.42 -38.56
CA GLY A 184 -14.28 10.40 -38.52
C GLY A 184 -13.65 10.17 -37.15
N PHE A 185 -14.26 10.67 -36.07
CA PHE A 185 -13.82 10.40 -34.70
C PHE A 185 -13.71 8.89 -34.41
N VAL A 186 -12.59 8.50 -33.80
CA VAL A 186 -12.33 7.15 -33.32
C VAL A 186 -12.18 7.21 -31.81
N ALA A 187 -13.07 6.53 -31.09
CA ALA A 187 -13.08 6.54 -29.64
C ALA A 187 -11.89 5.77 -29.04
N ASN A 188 -11.41 6.23 -27.89
CA ASN A 188 -10.36 5.60 -27.09
C ASN A 188 -9.06 5.43 -27.88
N THR A 189 -8.55 6.52 -28.48
CA THR A 189 -7.27 6.54 -29.21
C THR A 189 -6.15 7.29 -28.48
N TYR A 190 -6.49 8.05 -27.43
CA TYR A 190 -5.54 8.80 -26.61
C TYR A 190 -5.06 7.98 -25.40
N PRO A 191 -3.86 8.30 -24.85
CA PRO A 191 -3.38 7.67 -23.64
C PRO A 191 -4.08 8.26 -22.42
N GLN A 192 -4.62 7.41 -21.55
CA GLN A 192 -5.20 7.89 -20.29
C GLN A 192 -4.09 8.30 -19.32
N ARG A 193 -4.37 9.32 -18.50
CA ARG A 193 -3.47 9.81 -17.45
C ARG A 193 -3.90 9.29 -16.08
N PHE A 194 -2.95 9.03 -15.20
CA PHE A 194 -3.22 8.50 -13.85
C PHE A 194 -2.49 9.26 -12.74
N ASP A 195 -3.16 9.39 -11.59
CA ASP A 195 -2.51 9.83 -10.36
C ASP A 195 -1.58 8.73 -9.79
N LEU A 196 -0.28 8.99 -9.78
CA LEU A 196 0.77 8.08 -9.31
C LEU A 196 1.06 8.29 -7.81
N ASP A 197 0.93 7.24 -7.01
CA ASP A 197 1.04 7.28 -5.53
C ASP A 197 2.30 6.56 -5.00
N SER A 198 3.25 6.24 -5.87
CA SER A 198 4.41 5.38 -5.54
C SER A 198 5.77 5.96 -5.88
N ILE A 199 5.82 7.27 -6.11
CA ILE A 199 7.04 7.96 -6.50
C ILE A 199 7.23 9.15 -5.58
N TYR A 200 8.32 9.11 -4.83
CA TYR A 200 8.76 10.18 -3.94
C TYR A 200 9.83 11.02 -4.61
N GLY A 201 9.71 12.34 -4.44
CA GLY A 201 10.66 13.34 -4.92
C GLY A 201 10.34 13.85 -6.33
N ASN A 202 11.36 14.25 -7.09
CA ASN A 202 11.13 14.95 -8.36
C ASN A 202 10.75 13.98 -9.49
N ARG A 203 9.49 14.05 -9.96
CA ARG A 203 8.94 13.20 -11.04
C ARG A 203 9.31 13.68 -12.45
N GLU A 204 9.79 14.91 -12.59
CA GLU A 204 10.17 15.48 -13.89
C GLU A 204 11.59 15.11 -14.31
N GLN A 205 12.39 14.55 -13.40
CA GLN A 205 13.77 14.17 -13.71
C GLN A 205 13.85 12.83 -14.44
N SER A 206 14.79 12.72 -15.37
CA SER A 206 15.24 11.43 -15.86
C SER A 206 16.17 10.77 -14.83
N PHE A 207 16.24 9.45 -14.88
CA PHE A 207 17.16 8.68 -14.05
C PHE A 207 17.75 7.53 -14.86
N ASN A 208 18.89 6.99 -14.44
CA ASN A 208 19.51 5.86 -15.11
C ASN A 208 19.19 4.56 -14.36
N LEU A 209 18.54 3.62 -15.03
CA LEU A 209 18.22 2.29 -14.48
C LEU A 209 19.26 1.27 -14.95
N VAL A 210 19.73 0.44 -14.04
CA VAL A 210 20.61 -0.69 -14.34
C VAL A 210 19.91 -1.99 -13.94
N VAL A 211 19.74 -2.87 -14.93
CA VAL A 211 19.24 -4.23 -14.75
C VAL A 211 20.40 -5.18 -15.00
N SER A 212 20.72 -6.03 -14.02
CA SER A 212 21.79 -7.02 -14.15
C SER A 212 21.29 -8.40 -13.76
N LYS A 213 21.91 -9.44 -14.32
CA LYS A 213 21.71 -10.82 -13.83
C LYS A 213 22.19 -10.92 -12.38
N SER A 214 21.41 -11.59 -11.54
CA SER A 214 21.85 -11.99 -10.21
C SER A 214 22.43 -13.40 -10.25
N ASN A 215 23.62 -13.57 -9.70
CA ASN A 215 24.24 -14.87 -9.44
C ASN A 215 24.00 -15.36 -8.00
N TYR A 216 23.17 -14.68 -7.20
CA TYR A 216 22.88 -15.13 -5.82
C TYR A 216 21.66 -16.04 -5.79
N PHE A 217 21.78 -17.22 -5.18
CA PHE A 217 20.66 -18.14 -5.03
C PHE A 217 19.84 -17.77 -3.79
N LEU A 218 18.74 -17.05 -4.00
CA LEU A 218 17.77 -16.77 -2.93
C LEU A 218 17.07 -18.09 -2.54
N ARG A 219 17.18 -18.49 -1.28
CA ARG A 219 16.61 -19.74 -0.75
C ARG A 219 15.23 -19.47 -0.18
N ASP A 220 14.39 -20.48 -0.18
CA ASP A 220 13.11 -20.44 0.54
C ASP A 220 13.26 -20.87 2.01
N LEU A 221 14.19 -21.78 2.31
CA LEU A 221 14.39 -22.40 3.63
C LEU A 221 15.85 -22.25 4.09
N ASP A 222 16.04 -22.06 5.39
CA ASP A 222 17.35 -21.96 6.00
C ASP A 222 17.98 -23.35 6.21
N PRO A 223 19.16 -23.65 5.64
CA PRO A 223 19.83 -24.92 5.89
C PRO A 223 20.32 -25.10 7.33
N ASN A 224 20.55 -24.01 8.09
CA ASN A 224 21.03 -24.11 9.47
C ASN A 224 19.94 -24.59 10.43
N SER A 225 18.67 -24.35 10.11
CA SER A 225 17.52 -24.91 10.81
C SER A 225 17.14 -26.32 10.36
N ASN A 226 18.02 -27.03 9.62
CA ASN A 226 17.69 -28.27 8.91
C ASN A 226 16.50 -28.10 7.94
N PHE A 227 16.36 -26.92 7.32
CA PHE A 227 15.28 -26.58 6.40
C PHE A 227 13.88 -26.60 7.04
N GLN A 228 13.80 -26.35 8.36
CA GLN A 228 12.52 -26.28 9.07
C GLN A 228 11.98 -24.86 9.16
N GLU A 229 12.85 -23.86 9.00
CA GLU A 229 12.53 -22.44 9.08
C GLU A 229 12.74 -21.77 7.72
N ALA A 230 11.97 -20.72 7.48
CA ALA A 230 12.10 -19.91 6.27
C ALA A 230 13.44 -19.18 6.28
N GLN A 231 14.05 -19.01 5.10
CA GLN A 231 15.27 -18.22 5.01
C GLN A 231 14.96 -16.73 5.19
N GLU A 232 15.66 -16.13 6.14
CA GLU A 232 15.64 -14.69 6.39
C GLU A 232 16.71 -13.99 5.55
N TYR A 233 16.35 -12.84 5.00
CA TYR A 233 17.25 -11.93 4.32
C TYR A 233 17.00 -10.53 4.86
N TYR A 234 18.08 -9.89 5.33
CA TYR A 234 18.04 -8.61 6.00
C TYR A 234 18.39 -7.47 5.04
N SER A 235 17.85 -6.28 5.32
CA SER A 235 18.02 -5.09 4.50
C SER A 235 19.48 -4.69 4.22
N ASN A 236 20.38 -4.93 5.17
CA ASN A 236 21.79 -4.55 5.06
C ASN A 236 22.67 -5.64 4.42
N GLN A 237 22.06 -6.65 3.80
CA GLN A 237 22.82 -7.76 3.20
C GLN A 237 23.52 -7.33 1.91
N ASP A 238 24.83 -7.59 1.86
CA ASP A 238 25.67 -7.28 0.70
C ASP A 238 25.60 -8.38 -0.38
N PHE A 239 25.07 -8.03 -1.55
CA PHE A 239 25.02 -8.89 -2.74
C PHE A 239 25.98 -8.45 -3.85
N SER A 240 26.82 -7.44 -3.64
CA SER A 240 27.68 -6.82 -4.66
C SER A 240 28.54 -7.83 -5.43
N THR A 241 29.09 -8.83 -4.74
CA THR A 241 29.92 -9.89 -5.34
C THR A 241 29.16 -10.89 -6.20
N PHE A 242 27.82 -10.83 -6.21
CA PHE A 242 26.94 -11.72 -6.96
C PHE A 242 26.27 -11.03 -8.15
N ILE A 243 26.57 -9.76 -8.40
CA ILE A 243 26.05 -9.06 -9.58
C ILE A 243 26.79 -9.57 -10.82
N GLY A 244 26.02 -10.04 -11.80
CA GLY A 244 26.50 -10.65 -13.03
C GLY A 244 26.53 -9.69 -14.21
N GLU A 245 26.25 -10.22 -15.40
CA GLU A 245 26.20 -9.43 -16.63
C GLU A 245 25.06 -8.39 -16.61
N GLU A 246 25.31 -7.27 -17.27
CA GLU A 246 24.35 -6.20 -17.45
C GLU A 246 23.37 -6.57 -18.57
N LEU A 247 22.07 -6.47 -18.29
CA LEU A 247 20.98 -6.74 -19.23
C LEU A 247 20.40 -5.44 -19.81
N PHE A 248 20.49 -4.34 -19.05
CA PHE A 248 20.13 -2.99 -19.45
C PHE A 248 20.87 -1.97 -18.59
N ASN A 249 21.25 -0.84 -19.18
CA ASN A 249 21.78 0.34 -18.51
C ASN A 249 21.49 1.55 -19.38
N GLY A 250 20.53 2.36 -18.95
CA GLY A 250 20.07 3.49 -19.73
C GLY A 250 19.16 4.43 -18.98
N GLU A 251 19.01 5.60 -19.57
CA GLU A 251 18.14 6.66 -19.07
C GLU A 251 16.65 6.29 -19.24
N VAL A 252 15.86 6.59 -18.21
CA VAL A 252 14.42 6.36 -18.13
C VAL A 252 13.74 7.63 -17.64
N THR A 253 12.55 7.91 -18.16
CA THR A 253 11.68 9.00 -17.72
C THR A 253 10.42 8.46 -17.08
N ILE A 254 9.85 9.21 -16.14
CA ILE A 254 8.55 8.89 -15.54
C ILE A 254 7.47 9.49 -16.43
N SER A 255 6.47 8.68 -16.75
CA SER A 255 5.22 9.13 -17.39
C SER A 255 4.05 8.70 -16.53
N ASP A 256 3.02 9.53 -16.47
CA ASP A 256 1.70 9.28 -15.90
C ASP A 256 0.69 8.78 -16.94
N GLU A 257 1.11 8.66 -18.21
CA GLU A 257 0.30 8.20 -19.33
C GLU A 257 0.41 6.68 -19.57
N GLU A 258 -0.68 6.09 -20.09
CA GLU A 258 -0.65 4.73 -20.63
C GLU A 258 0.34 4.58 -21.78
N LEU A 259 0.92 3.40 -21.87
CA LEU A 259 1.66 2.97 -23.04
C LEU A 259 0.67 2.35 -24.04
N LEU A 260 0.60 2.94 -25.23
CA LEU A 260 -0.26 2.47 -26.32
C LEU A 260 0.55 1.70 -27.35
N PHE A 261 0.05 0.53 -27.75
CA PHE A 261 0.65 -0.33 -28.76
C PHE A 261 -0.24 -0.38 -30.00
N ARG A 262 0.39 -0.38 -31.18
CA ARG A 262 -0.25 -0.35 -32.50
C ARG A 262 0.54 -1.28 -33.41
N ASP A 263 0.22 -2.56 -33.31
CA ASP A 263 1.02 -3.63 -33.92
C ASP A 263 0.42 -4.12 -35.25
N ASN A 264 -0.77 -3.64 -35.61
CA ASN A 264 -1.41 -3.97 -36.88
C ASN A 264 -0.72 -3.24 -38.05
N GLU A 265 -0.60 -3.91 -39.18
CA GLU A 265 -0.26 -3.28 -40.46
C GLU A 265 -1.53 -2.80 -41.17
N ASP A 266 -1.42 -1.73 -41.96
CA ASP A 266 -2.49 -1.22 -42.82
C ASP A 266 -2.81 -2.24 -43.93
N ASP A 267 -4.05 -2.73 -44.00
CA ASP A 267 -4.44 -3.72 -44.99
C ASP A 267 -4.81 -3.04 -46.33
N PRO A 268 -4.06 -3.31 -47.42
CA PRO A 268 -4.33 -2.69 -48.72
C PRO A 268 -5.73 -3.04 -49.29
N ASP A 269 -6.40 -4.07 -48.78
CA ASP A 269 -7.75 -4.48 -49.18
C ASP A 269 -8.87 -3.71 -48.44
N THR A 270 -8.54 -2.94 -47.40
CA THR A 270 -9.47 -2.11 -46.59
C THR A 270 -9.11 -0.61 -46.62
N PRO A 271 -8.97 0.05 -47.80
CA PRO A 271 -8.44 1.42 -47.91
C PRO A 271 -9.25 2.54 -47.24
N ASP A 272 -10.43 2.22 -46.71
CA ASP A 272 -11.29 3.14 -45.96
C ASP A 272 -11.06 3.06 -44.43
N ILE A 273 -10.23 2.12 -43.96
CA ILE A 273 -9.84 1.90 -42.55
C ILE A 273 -8.31 1.80 -42.55
N ASP A 274 -7.65 2.51 -41.64
CA ASP A 274 -6.20 2.36 -41.44
C ASP A 274 -5.99 1.56 -40.16
N GLU A 275 -5.85 0.23 -40.30
CA GLU A 275 -5.69 -0.67 -39.15
C GLU A 275 -4.41 -0.37 -38.35
N SER A 276 -3.41 0.29 -38.95
CA SER A 276 -2.18 0.68 -38.25
C SER A 276 -2.38 1.78 -37.21
N GLN A 277 -3.52 2.48 -37.23
CA GLN A 277 -3.90 3.44 -36.19
C GLN A 277 -4.62 2.78 -35.01
N GLU A 278 -5.06 1.52 -35.15
CA GLU A 278 -5.78 0.81 -34.11
C GLU A 278 -4.87 0.45 -32.94
N ILE A 279 -5.37 0.69 -31.72
CA ILE A 279 -4.67 0.32 -30.50
C ILE A 279 -4.91 -1.17 -30.25
N THR A 280 -3.85 -1.96 -30.36
CA THR A 280 -3.87 -3.42 -30.15
C THR A 280 -3.79 -3.76 -28.66
N ASN A 281 -3.07 -2.95 -27.87
CA ASN A 281 -2.88 -3.18 -26.45
C ASN A 281 -2.62 -1.86 -25.68
N ARG A 282 -2.92 -1.87 -24.38
CA ARG A 282 -2.67 -0.76 -23.44
C ARG A 282 -1.98 -1.30 -22.20
N LEU A 283 -0.91 -0.63 -21.77
CA LEU A 283 -0.31 -0.87 -20.46
C LEU A 283 -0.42 0.39 -19.60
N ASN A 284 -0.67 0.18 -18.30
CA ASN A 284 -0.62 1.26 -17.32
C ASN A 284 0.77 1.93 -17.30
N PRO A 285 0.87 3.15 -16.75
CA PRO A 285 2.15 3.79 -16.56
C PRO A 285 3.11 2.93 -15.70
N GLY A 286 4.38 2.90 -16.10
CA GLY A 286 5.39 2.09 -15.41
C GLY A 286 6.76 2.18 -16.06
N ILE A 287 7.74 1.55 -15.41
CA ILE A 287 9.06 1.37 -15.99
C ILE A 287 8.95 0.27 -17.04
N ARG A 288 9.15 0.61 -18.33
CA ARG A 288 9.29 -0.36 -19.43
C ARG A 288 10.61 -0.14 -20.14
N VAL A 289 11.56 -1.08 -19.97
CA VAL A 289 12.92 -0.97 -20.56
C VAL A 289 13.27 -2.20 -21.37
N PRO A 290 13.96 -2.05 -22.52
CA PRO A 290 14.42 -3.18 -23.30
C PRO A 290 15.53 -3.91 -22.55
N LEU A 291 15.54 -5.24 -22.59
CA LEU A 291 16.64 -6.07 -22.09
C LEU A 291 17.38 -6.72 -23.27
N ASN A 292 18.63 -7.12 -23.06
CA ASN A 292 19.45 -7.81 -24.07
C ASN A 292 18.78 -9.08 -24.65
N PRO A 293 18.30 -9.09 -25.91
CA PRO A 293 17.62 -10.24 -26.50
C PRO A 293 18.49 -11.50 -26.60
N ASP A 294 19.79 -11.34 -26.91
CA ASP A 294 20.74 -12.47 -27.04
C ASP A 294 20.84 -13.27 -25.74
N PHE A 295 20.72 -12.59 -24.60
CA PHE A 295 20.73 -13.24 -23.30
C PHE A 295 19.54 -14.18 -23.15
N PHE A 296 18.34 -13.74 -23.54
CA PHE A 296 17.11 -14.52 -23.42
C PHE A 296 16.99 -15.60 -24.50
N GLN A 297 17.53 -15.38 -25.69
CA GLN A 297 17.73 -16.45 -26.67
C GLN A 297 18.53 -17.60 -26.05
N GLN A 298 19.74 -17.31 -25.55
CA GLN A 298 20.67 -18.33 -25.05
C GLN A 298 20.25 -19.00 -23.74
N ASN A 299 19.54 -18.27 -22.87
CA ASN A 299 19.22 -18.75 -21.52
C ASN A 299 17.75 -19.18 -21.36
N ILE A 300 16.86 -18.88 -22.31
CA ILE A 300 15.45 -19.29 -22.28
C ILE A 300 15.10 -20.13 -23.52
N LEU A 301 15.09 -19.56 -24.73
CA LEU A 301 14.64 -20.27 -25.93
C LEU A 301 15.56 -21.47 -26.27
N ASP A 302 16.87 -21.26 -26.37
CA ASP A 302 17.87 -22.31 -26.63
C ASP A 302 17.95 -23.37 -25.51
N LYS A 303 17.23 -23.16 -24.41
CA LYS A 303 17.13 -24.09 -23.27
C LYS A 303 15.85 -24.91 -23.28
N GLU A 304 15.05 -24.85 -24.34
CA GLU A 304 13.89 -25.72 -24.50
C GLU A 304 14.29 -27.20 -24.40
N GLY A 305 13.48 -27.98 -23.68
CA GLY A 305 13.73 -29.41 -23.46
C GLY A 305 14.94 -29.74 -22.58
N GLN A 306 15.79 -28.76 -22.22
CA GLN A 306 16.98 -28.97 -21.41
C GLN A 306 16.65 -29.05 -19.90
N PRO A 307 17.49 -29.74 -19.10
CA PRO A 307 17.29 -29.91 -17.66
C PRO A 307 17.02 -28.62 -16.89
N GLU A 308 17.60 -27.50 -17.33
CA GLU A 308 17.48 -26.17 -16.73
C GLU A 308 16.03 -25.69 -16.63
N LEU A 309 15.20 -25.96 -17.65
CA LEU A 309 13.79 -25.50 -17.68
C LEU A 309 12.78 -26.55 -17.21
N LEU A 310 13.20 -27.81 -17.00
CA LEU A 310 12.28 -28.92 -16.64
C LEU A 310 11.50 -28.68 -15.33
N THR A 311 12.10 -27.98 -14.36
CA THR A 311 11.47 -27.72 -13.07
C THR A 311 11.80 -26.32 -12.59
N GLN A 312 10.90 -25.73 -11.79
CA GLN A 312 11.15 -24.43 -11.16
C GLN A 312 12.43 -24.41 -10.31
N SER A 313 12.77 -25.53 -9.67
CA SER A 313 14.00 -25.65 -8.86
C SER A 313 15.26 -25.63 -9.74
N ASN A 314 15.25 -26.31 -10.88
CA ASN A 314 16.37 -26.30 -11.82
C ASN A 314 16.56 -24.89 -12.39
N PHE A 315 15.44 -24.25 -12.78
CA PHE A 315 15.47 -22.90 -13.32
C PHE A 315 16.03 -21.90 -12.31
N ARG A 316 15.53 -21.89 -11.06
CA ARG A 316 16.06 -21.01 -10.00
C ARG A 316 17.53 -21.25 -9.69
N ASN A 317 18.05 -22.45 -9.91
CA ASN A 317 19.48 -22.72 -9.73
C ASN A 317 20.32 -22.21 -10.91
N PHE A 318 19.78 -22.31 -12.13
CA PHE A 318 20.42 -21.88 -13.37
C PHE A 318 20.34 -20.36 -13.56
N LEU A 319 19.13 -19.81 -13.64
CA LEU A 319 18.84 -18.38 -13.78
C LEU A 319 18.26 -17.86 -12.46
N ARG A 320 19.17 -17.50 -11.55
CA ARG A 320 18.86 -17.23 -10.13
C ARG A 320 18.02 -15.98 -9.91
N GLY A 321 18.07 -15.02 -10.84
CA GLY A 321 17.30 -13.80 -10.75
C GLY A 321 17.92 -12.62 -11.48
N ILE A 322 17.40 -11.44 -11.16
CA ILE A 322 17.89 -10.14 -11.60
C ILE A 322 18.14 -9.22 -10.40
N HIS A 323 18.95 -8.20 -10.62
CA HIS A 323 19.22 -7.11 -9.70
C HIS A 323 18.83 -5.79 -10.38
N LEU A 324 18.08 -4.96 -9.66
CA LEU A 324 17.64 -3.64 -10.07
C LEU A 324 18.30 -2.60 -9.16
N THR A 325 18.98 -1.66 -9.78
CA THR A 325 19.52 -0.48 -9.12
C THR A 325 19.38 0.72 -10.04
N GLY A 326 19.53 1.92 -9.52
CA GLY A 326 19.58 3.12 -10.35
C GLY A 326 20.61 4.12 -9.88
N THR A 327 21.03 4.96 -10.81
CA THR A 327 21.92 6.10 -10.62
C THR A 327 21.21 7.37 -11.07
N ASP A 328 21.74 8.53 -10.67
CA ASP A 328 21.13 9.83 -10.98
C ASP A 328 19.69 9.94 -10.46
N MET A 329 19.41 9.25 -9.35
CA MET A 329 18.12 9.21 -8.66
C MET A 329 18.13 10.15 -7.45
N GLU A 330 18.84 11.28 -7.52
CA GLU A 330 18.93 12.22 -6.39
C GLU A 330 17.50 12.67 -6.01
N GLU A 331 17.06 12.31 -4.79
CA GLU A 331 15.68 12.52 -4.35
C GLU A 331 14.65 11.90 -5.28
N LEU A 332 14.87 10.65 -5.71
CA LEU A 332 13.88 9.86 -6.43
C LEU A 332 13.83 8.44 -5.87
N MET A 333 12.69 8.08 -5.29
CA MET A 333 12.45 6.73 -4.81
C MET A 333 11.09 6.21 -5.27
N PHE A 334 11.09 4.96 -5.72
CA PHE A 334 9.90 4.22 -6.13
C PHE A 334 9.49 3.20 -5.07
N LEU A 335 8.17 3.00 -4.91
CA LEU A 335 7.59 1.84 -4.23
C LEU A 335 6.94 0.91 -5.27
N LEU A 336 7.53 -0.27 -5.47
CA LEU A 336 7.20 -1.17 -6.56
C LEU A 336 6.55 -2.45 -6.04
N ASP A 337 5.43 -2.86 -6.66
CA ASP A 337 4.84 -4.18 -6.47
C ASP A 337 5.43 -5.16 -7.50
N LEU A 338 6.39 -5.97 -7.06
CA LEU A 338 7.07 -6.94 -7.93
C LEU A 338 6.20 -8.15 -8.29
N THR A 339 5.00 -8.29 -7.71
CA THR A 339 4.04 -9.33 -8.14
C THR A 339 3.32 -8.95 -9.44
N GLN A 340 3.37 -7.67 -9.82
CA GLN A 340 2.86 -7.17 -11.09
C GLN A 340 3.97 -6.99 -12.14
N ALA A 341 5.24 -7.16 -11.73
CA ALA A 341 6.39 -7.01 -12.60
C ALA A 341 6.65 -8.28 -13.42
N ASN A 342 6.93 -8.09 -14.71
CA ASN A 342 7.21 -9.19 -15.62
C ASN A 342 8.29 -8.84 -16.65
N ILE A 343 8.85 -9.89 -17.27
CA ILE A 343 9.69 -9.82 -18.45
C ILE A 343 8.92 -10.50 -19.58
N THR A 344 8.64 -9.75 -20.64
CA THR A 344 8.00 -10.26 -21.85
C THR A 344 9.08 -10.49 -22.89
N ILE A 345 9.16 -11.71 -23.41
CA ILE A 345 10.07 -12.15 -24.48
C ILE A 345 9.22 -12.38 -25.71
N SER A 346 9.32 -11.50 -26.69
CA SER A 346 8.68 -11.65 -27.98
C SER A 346 9.65 -12.38 -28.91
N TYR A 347 9.15 -13.39 -29.63
CA TYR A 347 9.97 -14.19 -30.53
C TYR A 347 9.18 -14.63 -31.75
N THR A 348 9.91 -14.84 -32.84
CA THR A 348 9.38 -15.37 -34.09
C THR A 348 9.72 -16.84 -34.23
N TYR A 349 8.87 -17.60 -34.92
CA TYR A 349 9.11 -18.99 -35.25
C TYR A 349 8.49 -19.34 -36.62
N ASP A 350 8.98 -20.41 -37.22
CA ASP A 350 8.53 -20.95 -38.50
C ASP A 350 7.29 -21.84 -38.28
N ASP A 351 6.11 -21.33 -38.62
CA ASP A 351 4.81 -22.01 -38.53
C ASP A 351 4.43 -22.63 -39.87
N PHE A 352 4.07 -23.92 -39.89
CA PHE A 352 3.66 -24.62 -41.09
C PHE A 352 2.14 -24.61 -41.27
N ASP A 353 1.67 -23.90 -42.30
CA ASP A 353 0.26 -23.88 -42.67
C ASP A 353 -0.09 -25.11 -43.54
N PRO A 354 -0.91 -26.06 -43.04
CA PRO A 354 -1.29 -27.25 -43.79
C PRO A 354 -2.28 -26.98 -44.94
N GLU A 355 -2.95 -25.83 -44.95
CA GLU A 355 -3.88 -25.45 -46.02
C GLU A 355 -3.14 -24.90 -47.24
N THR A 356 -2.07 -24.13 -47.01
CA THR A 356 -1.27 -23.53 -48.09
C THR A 356 0.02 -24.31 -48.40
N GLU A 357 0.36 -25.32 -47.58
CA GLU A 357 1.61 -26.08 -47.64
C GLU A 357 2.87 -25.18 -47.61
N GLN A 358 2.80 -24.06 -46.88
CA GLN A 358 3.87 -23.08 -46.76
C GLN A 358 4.24 -22.86 -45.30
N THR A 359 5.53 -22.61 -45.07
CA THR A 359 6.03 -22.10 -43.79
C THR A 359 5.93 -20.59 -43.80
N VAL A 360 5.29 -20.03 -42.78
CA VAL A 360 5.17 -18.60 -42.53
C VAL A 360 5.87 -18.27 -41.22
N THR A 361 6.39 -17.05 -41.11
CA THR A 361 6.95 -16.57 -39.84
C THR A 361 5.81 -16.07 -38.96
N SER A 362 5.62 -16.69 -37.81
CA SER A 362 4.64 -16.33 -36.79
C SER A 362 5.34 -15.73 -35.56
N GLU A 363 4.62 -14.95 -34.76
CA GLU A 363 5.15 -14.30 -33.55
C GLU A 363 4.39 -14.75 -32.30
N ARG A 364 5.10 -14.84 -31.16
CA ARG A 364 4.50 -15.16 -29.87
C ARG A 364 5.25 -14.50 -28.72
N ASP A 365 4.51 -14.19 -27.66
CA ASP A 365 5.06 -13.72 -26.39
C ASP A 365 5.21 -14.84 -25.36
N TYR A 366 6.32 -14.82 -24.64
CA TYR A 366 6.55 -15.61 -23.44
C TYR A 366 6.83 -14.70 -22.24
N VAL A 367 6.01 -14.82 -21.19
CA VAL A 367 6.05 -13.91 -20.03
C VAL A 367 6.60 -14.62 -18.79
N ILE A 368 7.70 -14.09 -18.25
CA ILE A 368 8.31 -14.52 -16.99
C ILE A 368 7.98 -13.51 -15.91
N ASN A 369 7.52 -13.97 -14.74
CA ASN A 369 7.23 -13.08 -13.62
C ASN A 369 8.41 -13.04 -12.64
N LEU A 370 8.59 -11.91 -11.95
CA LEU A 370 9.56 -11.82 -10.85
C LEU A 370 9.03 -12.58 -9.63
N LEU A 371 7.91 -12.11 -9.10
CA LEU A 371 7.16 -12.72 -8.01
C LEU A 371 5.74 -13.05 -8.47
N SER A 372 5.04 -13.90 -7.73
CA SER A 372 3.60 -14.11 -7.94
C SER A 372 2.89 -14.17 -6.60
N GLY A 373 1.68 -13.65 -6.52
CA GLY A 373 0.97 -13.62 -5.24
C GLY A 373 -0.48 -13.20 -5.40
N THR A 374 -1.27 -13.50 -4.39
CA THR A 374 -2.61 -12.93 -4.23
C THR A 374 -2.70 -12.34 -2.82
N GLN A 375 -3.58 -11.36 -2.60
CA GLN A 375 -3.75 -10.76 -1.28
C GLN A 375 -4.07 -11.77 -0.16
N ALA A 376 -4.63 -12.94 -0.49
CA ALA A 376 -4.93 -14.03 0.46
C ALA A 376 -3.89 -15.17 0.49
N GLY A 377 -3.07 -15.32 -0.55
CA GLY A 377 -2.20 -16.49 -0.77
C GLY A 377 -0.72 -16.30 -0.43
N GLY A 378 -0.34 -15.10 0.04
CA GLY A 378 1.06 -14.74 0.27
C GLY A 378 1.85 -14.58 -1.04
N ILE A 379 3.13 -14.22 -0.90
CA ILE A 379 4.05 -14.00 -2.02
C ILE A 379 4.84 -15.28 -2.29
N ASN A 380 4.76 -15.75 -3.52
CA ASN A 380 5.55 -16.82 -4.10
C ASN A 380 6.75 -16.24 -4.86
N GLY A 381 7.84 -16.99 -4.86
CA GLY A 381 9.15 -16.46 -5.24
C GLY A 381 9.81 -15.74 -4.08
N ASN A 382 11.02 -15.22 -4.32
CA ASN A 382 11.78 -14.51 -3.32
C ASN A 382 12.46 -13.30 -3.97
N ALA A 383 12.29 -12.14 -3.34
CA ALA A 383 13.04 -10.93 -3.64
C ALA A 383 13.43 -10.28 -2.32
N VAL A 384 14.52 -9.52 -2.31
CA VAL A 384 15.06 -8.84 -1.15
C VAL A 384 15.25 -7.37 -1.50
N ASN A 385 14.81 -6.48 -0.61
CA ASN A 385 15.14 -5.07 -0.69
C ASN A 385 16.42 -4.79 0.10
N VAL A 386 17.43 -4.22 -0.54
CA VAL A 386 18.69 -3.87 0.11
C VAL A 386 18.70 -2.37 0.40
N PHE A 387 19.07 -1.98 1.61
CA PHE A 387 19.18 -0.59 2.04
C PHE A 387 20.63 -0.25 2.37
N GLU A 388 21.12 0.83 1.78
CA GLU A 388 22.35 1.51 2.17
C GLU A 388 21.98 2.84 2.81
N ASP A 389 21.92 2.84 4.14
CA ASP A 389 21.58 4.01 4.93
C ASP A 389 22.82 4.79 5.33
N GLU A 390 22.72 6.11 5.26
CA GLU A 390 23.67 7.00 5.91
C GLU A 390 23.60 6.83 7.44
N MET A 391 24.74 7.06 8.11
CA MET A 391 24.77 7.04 9.57
C MET A 391 23.78 8.07 10.13
N LEU A 392 22.97 7.64 11.10
CA LEU A 392 22.02 8.53 11.76
C LEU A 392 22.72 9.77 12.33
N PRO A 393 22.11 10.95 12.23
CA PRO A 393 22.68 12.14 12.84
C PRO A 393 22.87 11.97 14.36
N PRO A 394 23.92 12.57 14.98
CA PRO A 394 24.25 12.35 16.39
C PRO A 394 23.13 12.67 17.38
N TYR A 395 22.23 13.59 17.03
CA TYR A 395 21.08 13.96 17.87
C TYR A 395 19.97 12.90 17.87
N VAL A 396 19.86 12.10 16.80
CA VAL A 396 18.98 10.93 16.73
C VAL A 396 19.68 9.75 17.39
N GLU A 397 20.90 9.43 16.97
CA GLU A 397 21.68 8.28 17.47
C GLU A 397 21.81 8.33 19.01
N GLY A 398 22.14 9.49 19.58
CA GLY A 398 22.28 9.65 21.03
C GLY A 398 20.97 9.54 21.83
N ALA A 399 19.82 9.51 21.16
CA ALA A 399 18.51 9.34 21.78
C ALA A 399 17.96 7.90 21.66
N LEU A 400 18.65 7.03 20.92
CA LEU A 400 18.29 5.61 20.76
C LEU A 400 18.90 4.76 21.87
N ASP A 401 18.18 3.69 22.23
CA ASP A 401 18.59 2.67 23.20
C ASP A 401 18.97 3.26 24.58
N SER A 402 18.35 4.39 24.92
CA SER A 402 18.46 5.04 26.22
C SER A 402 17.43 4.48 27.21
N ASP A 403 17.85 4.31 28.47
CA ASP A 403 16.96 3.98 29.60
C ASP A 403 16.27 5.23 30.17
N GLU A 404 16.48 6.41 29.58
CA GLU A 404 15.83 7.66 30.02
C GLU A 404 14.49 7.89 29.29
N ASN A 405 13.51 8.41 30.02
CA ASN A 405 12.24 8.82 29.44
C ASN A 405 12.46 9.88 28.35
N ALA A 406 11.98 9.60 27.14
CA ALA A 406 12.29 10.37 25.94
C ALA A 406 11.57 11.72 25.93
N SER A 407 12.31 12.77 25.57
CA SER A 407 11.73 14.10 25.26
C SER A 407 11.19 14.16 23.83
N ARG A 408 11.73 13.34 22.93
CA ARG A 408 11.32 13.19 21.53
C ARG A 408 11.28 11.71 21.16
N ILE A 409 10.27 11.33 20.39
CA ILE A 409 10.08 9.99 19.88
C ILE A 409 10.41 10.02 18.39
N TYR A 410 11.39 9.23 17.98
CA TYR A 410 11.84 9.16 16.60
C TYR A 410 11.16 7.99 15.90
N VAL A 411 10.38 8.26 14.85
CA VAL A 411 9.62 7.26 14.11
C VAL A 411 10.13 7.19 12.68
N LYS A 412 10.88 6.13 12.34
CA LYS A 412 11.39 5.86 10.99
C LYS A 412 11.30 4.38 10.65
N GLY A 413 10.59 4.09 9.56
CA GLY A 413 10.44 2.74 9.03
C GLY A 413 11.77 2.04 8.75
N GLY A 414 11.95 0.88 9.37
CA GLY A 414 13.16 0.05 9.23
C GLY A 414 14.40 0.54 10.00
N ALA A 415 14.32 1.65 10.74
CA ALA A 415 15.47 2.21 11.47
C ALA A 415 15.21 2.47 12.96
N THR A 416 13.95 2.71 13.36
CA THR A 416 13.61 2.92 14.78
C THR A 416 12.34 2.16 15.19
N LEU A 417 12.24 1.93 16.49
CA LEU A 417 11.04 1.43 17.18
C LEU A 417 10.92 2.16 18.52
N ALA A 418 9.74 2.68 18.85
CA ALA A 418 9.53 3.29 20.16
C ALA A 418 8.78 2.33 21.10
N GLU A 419 9.18 2.29 22.37
CA GLU A 419 8.50 1.56 23.43
C GLU A 419 7.70 2.54 24.30
N ILE A 420 6.40 2.31 24.47
CA ILE A 420 5.51 3.11 25.32
C ILE A 420 5.07 2.27 26.53
N ARG A 421 5.17 2.84 27.72
CA ARG A 421 4.73 2.24 28.99
C ARG A 421 3.66 3.08 29.65
N LEU A 422 2.48 2.49 29.87
CA LEU A 422 1.32 3.21 30.41
C LEU A 422 1.34 3.30 31.95
N PHE A 423 1.54 2.15 32.61
CA PHE A 423 1.45 2.03 34.07
C PHE A 423 2.74 1.40 34.64
N ASP A 424 3.89 2.02 34.42
CA ASP A 424 5.16 1.50 34.93
C ASP A 424 5.26 1.69 36.46
N GLU A 425 5.46 0.59 37.19
CA GLU A 425 5.48 0.62 38.65
C GLU A 425 6.62 1.47 39.23
N LEU A 426 7.78 1.49 38.56
CA LEU A 426 8.94 2.23 39.04
C LEU A 426 8.84 3.73 38.72
N GLU A 427 8.20 4.06 37.60
CA GLU A 427 8.14 5.44 37.10
C GLU A 427 6.93 6.22 37.62
N ASN A 428 5.72 5.63 37.59
CA ASN A 428 4.48 6.31 38.02
C ASN A 428 3.67 5.56 39.09
N GLY A 429 4.18 4.44 39.63
CA GLY A 429 3.44 3.62 40.58
C GLY A 429 2.16 3.04 39.96
N GLY A 430 2.27 2.57 38.71
CA GLY A 430 1.15 2.18 37.86
C GLY A 430 0.06 1.31 38.51
N SER A 431 0.42 0.42 39.45
CA SER A 431 -0.57 -0.38 40.18
C SER A 431 -1.55 0.48 40.98
N ALA A 432 -1.11 1.62 41.52
CA ALA A 432 -1.97 2.56 42.23
C ALA A 432 -2.98 3.22 41.29
N ILE A 433 -2.54 3.61 40.09
CA ILE A 433 -3.42 4.20 39.05
C ILE A 433 -4.49 3.19 38.61
N ILE A 434 -4.09 1.96 38.32
CA ILE A 434 -5.03 0.88 37.96
C ILE A 434 -6.03 0.64 39.08
N ASN A 435 -5.57 0.61 40.33
CA ASN A 435 -6.44 0.41 41.50
C ASN A 435 -7.39 1.59 41.73
N GLU A 436 -6.97 2.83 41.48
CA GLU A 436 -7.82 4.01 41.56
C GLU A 436 -9.00 3.90 40.59
N ILE A 437 -8.72 3.61 39.31
CA ILE A 437 -9.75 3.44 38.27
C ILE A 437 -10.75 2.35 38.67
N LYS A 438 -10.25 1.20 39.18
CA LYS A 438 -11.10 0.09 39.67
C LYS A 438 -11.94 0.51 40.88
N GLN A 439 -11.36 1.23 41.83
CA GLN A 439 -12.05 1.65 43.07
C GLN A 439 -13.15 2.66 42.82
N ASN A 440 -12.94 3.57 41.87
CA ASN A 440 -13.95 4.56 41.48
C ASN A 440 -15.08 3.97 40.61
N ASN A 441 -14.99 2.68 40.23
CA ASN A 441 -15.96 2.00 39.35
C ASN A 441 -16.23 2.77 38.04
N TRP A 442 -15.19 3.36 37.47
CA TRP A 442 -15.31 4.10 36.22
C TRP A 442 -15.62 3.17 35.06
N VAL A 443 -16.65 3.52 34.28
CA VAL A 443 -16.90 2.93 32.97
C VAL A 443 -16.09 3.73 31.96
N ILE A 444 -15.06 3.11 31.40
CA ILE A 444 -14.20 3.77 30.40
C ILE A 444 -14.98 3.85 29.09
N ASN A 445 -15.31 5.07 28.68
CA ASN A 445 -15.98 5.34 27.41
C ASN A 445 -14.97 5.37 26.26
N GLU A 446 -13.83 6.01 26.50
CA GLU A 446 -12.77 6.16 25.51
C GLU A 446 -11.43 6.36 26.21
N ALA A 447 -10.37 5.77 25.67
CA ALA A 447 -9.00 5.99 26.09
C ALA A 447 -8.09 6.19 24.88
N ASN A 448 -7.31 7.27 24.89
CA ASN A 448 -6.51 7.73 23.77
C ASN A 448 -5.06 8.01 24.19
N LEU A 449 -4.14 7.73 23.25
CA LEU A 449 -2.81 8.33 23.24
C LEU A 449 -2.76 9.37 22.11
N VAL A 450 -2.38 10.59 22.46
CA VAL A 450 -2.25 11.69 21.50
C VAL A 450 -0.78 12.02 21.33
N PHE A 451 -0.26 11.82 20.13
CA PHE A 451 1.12 12.08 19.77
C PHE A 451 1.21 13.36 18.96
N TYR A 452 1.77 14.42 19.52
CA TYR A 452 1.97 15.66 18.79
C TYR A 452 3.25 15.60 17.96
N VAL A 453 3.19 16.13 16.74
CA VAL A 453 4.34 16.25 15.84
C VAL A 453 5.23 17.40 16.31
N ASP A 454 6.53 17.16 16.45
CA ASP A 454 7.52 18.22 16.62
C ASP A 454 7.80 18.89 15.28
N ARG A 455 6.93 19.85 14.94
CA ARG A 455 6.99 20.66 13.71
C ARG A 455 8.26 21.49 13.57
N GLU A 456 8.98 21.77 14.66
CA GLU A 456 10.25 22.48 14.60
C GLU A 456 11.35 21.55 14.10
N THR A 457 11.43 20.35 14.66
CA THR A 457 12.40 19.33 14.23
C THR A 457 12.09 18.76 12.85
N VAL A 458 10.82 18.48 12.55
CA VAL A 458 10.38 17.95 11.25
C VAL A 458 10.50 18.99 10.13
N GLY A 459 10.36 20.28 10.45
CA GLY A 459 10.39 21.33 9.44
C GLY A 459 9.17 21.33 8.49
N PRO A 460 9.18 22.17 7.45
CA PRO A 460 7.99 22.42 6.63
C PRO A 460 7.89 21.57 5.35
N THR A 461 8.97 20.93 4.92
CA THR A 461 9.06 20.25 3.60
C THR A 461 9.00 18.73 3.67
N ILE A 462 9.04 18.13 4.87
CA ILE A 462 9.05 16.68 5.04
C ILE A 462 7.65 16.12 4.81
N VAL A 463 7.55 15.09 3.99
CA VAL A 463 6.36 14.26 3.87
C VAL A 463 6.35 13.26 5.03
N GLU A 464 5.39 13.43 5.93
CA GLU A 464 5.28 12.60 7.13
C GLU A 464 4.51 11.29 6.84
N PRO A 465 4.76 10.21 7.62
CA PRO A 465 4.00 8.98 7.52
C PRO A 465 2.50 9.25 7.68
N PRO A 466 1.63 8.71 6.78
CA PRO A 466 0.19 8.94 6.86
C PRO A 466 -0.43 8.30 8.11
N ARG A 467 0.26 7.31 8.69
CA ARG A 467 -0.23 6.58 9.87
C ARG A 467 0.91 6.06 10.75
N ILE A 468 0.68 6.09 12.05
CA ILE A 468 1.45 5.36 13.05
C ILE A 468 0.73 4.09 13.48
N TYR A 469 1.50 3.09 13.89
CA TYR A 469 1.02 1.79 14.37
C TYR A 469 1.49 1.54 15.78
N LEU A 470 0.52 1.32 16.68
CA LEU A 470 0.75 0.96 18.07
C LEU A 470 0.29 -0.48 18.30
N PHE A 471 1.17 -1.32 18.82
CA PHE A 471 0.92 -2.76 19.02
C PHE A 471 1.40 -3.21 20.39
N ASN A 472 0.93 -4.38 20.83
CA ASN A 472 1.41 -4.99 22.07
C ASN A 472 2.79 -5.63 21.83
N ALA A 473 3.85 -5.08 22.41
CA ALA A 473 5.23 -5.52 22.19
C ALA A 473 5.61 -6.82 22.94
N GLU A 474 4.74 -7.33 23.82
CA GLU A 474 4.99 -8.57 24.56
C GLU A 474 4.29 -9.78 23.93
N THR A 475 3.13 -9.54 23.32
CA THR A 475 2.31 -10.59 22.68
C THR A 475 2.26 -10.48 21.17
N ASN A 476 2.83 -9.41 20.60
CA ASN A 476 2.95 -9.22 19.17
C ASN A 476 1.59 -9.12 18.44
N ARG A 477 0.57 -8.66 19.17
CA ARG A 477 -0.81 -8.52 18.67
C ARG A 477 -1.18 -7.07 18.43
N PRO A 478 -2.00 -6.79 17.39
CA PRO A 478 -2.60 -5.47 17.23
C PRO A 478 -3.45 -5.10 18.45
N LEU A 479 -3.52 -3.81 18.75
CA LEU A 479 -4.38 -3.28 19.82
C LEU A 479 -5.82 -3.02 19.37
N PHE A 480 -6.03 -2.90 18.06
CA PHE A 480 -7.37 -2.74 17.48
C PHE A 480 -8.15 -4.06 17.49
N ASP A 481 -9.48 -3.94 17.48
CA ASP A 481 -10.39 -5.07 17.37
C ASP A 481 -11.25 -4.90 16.10
N ALA A 482 -11.13 -5.84 15.17
CA ALA A 482 -11.88 -5.85 13.93
C ALA A 482 -13.40 -5.92 14.14
N LEU A 483 -13.87 -6.44 15.28
CA LEU A 483 -15.29 -6.49 15.62
C LEU A 483 -15.89 -5.13 15.95
N ASN A 484 -15.04 -4.15 16.26
CA ASN A 484 -15.46 -2.78 16.57
C ASN A 484 -15.46 -1.87 15.33
N GLU A 485 -15.16 -2.40 14.14
CA GLU A 485 -15.13 -1.62 12.90
C GLU A 485 -16.41 -1.83 12.08
N ASP A 486 -16.80 -0.80 11.31
CA ASP A 486 -17.87 -0.95 10.33
C ASP A 486 -17.34 -1.73 9.11
N PRO A 487 -17.85 -2.95 8.83
CA PRO A 487 -17.40 -3.75 7.70
C PRO A 487 -17.66 -3.10 6.34
N ALA A 488 -18.61 -2.15 6.24
CA ALA A 488 -18.87 -1.42 5.01
C ALA A 488 -17.78 -0.37 4.70
N ILE A 489 -17.10 0.13 5.73
CA ILE A 489 -16.06 1.15 5.59
C ILE A 489 -14.67 0.50 5.58
N ASN A 490 -14.47 -0.56 6.37
CA ASN A 490 -13.23 -1.31 6.58
C ASN A 490 -12.92 -2.26 5.41
N THR A 491 -12.96 -1.75 4.18
CA THR A 491 -12.77 -2.51 2.94
C THR A 491 -12.29 -1.60 1.80
N GLY A 492 -11.72 -2.22 0.76
CA GLY A 492 -11.31 -1.54 -0.47
C GLY A 492 -9.79 -1.39 -0.63
N PRO A 493 -9.35 -0.79 -1.75
CA PRO A 493 -7.93 -0.73 -2.11
C PRO A 493 -7.14 0.30 -1.28
N ASN A 494 -7.81 1.29 -0.67
CA ASN A 494 -7.13 2.31 0.13
C ASN A 494 -6.76 1.78 1.54
N PRO A 495 -5.47 1.58 1.85
CA PRO A 495 -5.03 0.99 3.11
C PRO A 495 -5.32 1.87 4.34
N LEU A 496 -5.53 3.18 4.15
CA LEU A 496 -5.81 4.12 5.24
C LEU A 496 -7.25 4.03 5.74
N ARG A 497 -8.15 3.36 5.00
CA ARG A 497 -9.55 3.13 5.41
C ARG A 497 -9.73 1.99 6.42
N TYR A 498 -8.68 1.21 6.68
CA TYR A 498 -8.78 0.08 7.61
C TYR A 498 -8.68 0.56 9.06
N PHE A 499 -9.48 -0.04 9.96
CA PHE A 499 -9.45 0.22 11.40
C PHE A 499 -9.54 1.70 11.80
N LEU A 500 -10.52 2.43 11.28
CA LEU A 500 -10.66 3.88 11.52
C LEU A 500 -10.96 4.20 12.98
N ASN A 501 -11.69 3.35 13.69
CA ASN A 501 -12.00 3.57 15.10
C ASN A 501 -10.75 3.47 16.01
N HIS A 502 -9.73 2.73 15.58
CA HIS A 502 -8.43 2.70 16.26
C HIS A 502 -7.59 3.96 16.00
N GLY A 503 -7.75 4.57 14.83
CA GLY A 503 -7.05 5.81 14.46
C GLY A 503 -5.56 5.61 14.15
N GLY A 504 -4.73 6.53 14.61
CA GLY A 504 -3.31 6.63 14.30
C GLY A 504 -3.02 7.32 12.96
N LEU A 505 -4.02 7.93 12.31
CA LEU A 505 -3.87 8.71 11.09
C LEU A 505 -3.29 10.09 11.41
N LEU A 506 -2.51 10.64 10.48
CA LEU A 506 -1.95 11.98 10.61
C LEU A 506 -3.05 13.04 10.43
N GLU A 507 -3.28 13.84 11.47
CA GLU A 507 -4.11 15.04 11.38
C GLU A 507 -3.24 16.21 10.89
N LYS A 508 -3.68 16.89 9.82
CA LYS A 508 -2.96 18.03 9.23
C LYS A 508 -3.69 19.35 9.47
N GLU A 509 -2.92 20.42 9.57
CA GLU A 509 -3.41 21.80 9.57
C GLU A 509 -2.50 22.63 8.66
N ASN A 510 -3.06 23.29 7.65
CA ASN A 510 -2.32 23.96 6.58
C ASN A 510 -1.25 23.04 5.94
N ASP A 511 -1.68 21.82 5.57
CA ASP A 511 -0.86 20.76 4.96
C ASP A 511 0.32 20.22 5.80
N ARG A 512 0.46 20.66 7.06
CA ARG A 512 1.49 20.16 7.98
C ARG A 512 0.90 19.25 9.03
N GLY A 513 1.56 18.13 9.34
CA GLY A 513 1.12 17.23 10.42
C GLY A 513 1.10 17.94 11.78
N VAL A 514 0.01 17.80 12.51
CA VAL A 514 -0.19 18.34 13.86
C VAL A 514 0.05 17.23 14.88
N LYS A 515 -0.65 16.11 14.70
CA LYS A 515 -0.72 15.04 15.68
C LYS A 515 -1.25 13.74 15.06
N TYR A 516 -1.09 12.67 15.82
CA TYR A 516 -1.73 11.38 15.61
C TYR A 516 -2.53 11.02 16.87
N THR A 517 -3.75 10.54 16.70
CA THR A 517 -4.58 10.07 17.83
C THR A 517 -4.82 8.57 17.73
N VAL A 518 -4.34 7.79 18.70
CA VAL A 518 -4.54 6.33 18.75
C VAL A 518 -5.50 5.97 19.87
N ARG A 519 -6.63 5.35 19.53
CA ARG A 519 -7.62 4.87 20.50
C ARG A 519 -7.26 3.47 20.99
N ILE A 520 -7.05 3.36 22.31
CA ILE A 520 -6.65 2.12 23.00
C ILE A 520 -7.67 1.70 24.07
N THR A 521 -8.93 2.09 23.90
CA THR A 521 -10.02 1.87 24.87
C THR A 521 -10.13 0.41 25.28
N GLU A 522 -10.12 -0.50 24.31
CA GLU A 522 -10.24 -1.94 24.56
C GLU A 522 -9.01 -2.51 25.29
N HIS A 523 -7.81 -1.97 25.03
CA HIS A 523 -6.60 -2.34 25.75
C HIS A 523 -6.68 -1.93 27.23
N ILE A 524 -7.14 -0.70 27.52
CA ILE A 524 -7.33 -0.27 28.92
C ILE A 524 -8.43 -1.09 29.59
N ASN A 525 -9.56 -1.35 28.92
CA ASN A 525 -10.62 -2.21 29.45
C ASN A 525 -10.13 -3.63 29.75
N ASN A 526 -9.24 -4.19 28.92
CA ASN A 526 -8.61 -5.48 29.19
C ASN A 526 -7.81 -5.47 30.49
N ILE A 527 -7.03 -4.41 30.76
CA ILE A 527 -6.23 -4.29 31.99
C ILE A 527 -7.12 -4.06 33.22
N ILE A 528 -8.11 -3.17 33.10
CA ILE A 528 -8.93 -2.73 34.24
C ILE A 528 -10.06 -3.71 34.55
N VAL A 529 -10.78 -4.20 33.54
CA VAL A 529 -12.00 -5.02 33.74
C VAL A 529 -11.69 -6.52 33.66
N ARG A 530 -10.72 -6.91 32.81
CA ARG A 530 -10.43 -8.32 32.52
C ARG A 530 -9.11 -8.82 33.13
N ASP A 531 -8.48 -8.02 33.98
CA ASP A 531 -7.21 -8.31 34.66
C ASP A 531 -6.10 -8.80 33.69
N SER A 532 -6.06 -8.23 32.49
CA SER A 532 -5.00 -8.49 31.53
C SER A 532 -3.67 -7.85 31.96
N ALA A 533 -2.56 -8.36 31.43
CA ALA A 533 -1.23 -7.85 31.73
C ALA A 533 -1.07 -6.40 31.21
N ASN A 534 -0.42 -5.55 32.02
CA ASN A 534 0.05 -4.23 31.60
C ASN A 534 1.29 -4.40 30.71
N ALA A 535 1.04 -4.72 29.44
CA ALA A 535 2.08 -4.97 28.47
C ALA A 535 2.72 -3.67 27.97
N ARG A 536 4.02 -3.74 27.67
CA ARG A 536 4.71 -2.69 26.91
C ARG A 536 4.13 -2.58 25.50
N LEU A 537 4.04 -1.37 24.99
CA LEU A 537 3.53 -1.10 23.64
C LEU A 537 4.68 -0.71 22.71
N GLY A 538 4.64 -1.23 21.48
CA GLY A 538 5.56 -0.85 20.41
C GLY A 538 4.91 0.16 19.48
N LEU A 539 5.65 1.19 19.08
CA LEU A 539 5.19 2.26 18.18
C LEU A 539 6.15 2.40 16.99
N THR A 540 5.58 2.40 15.79
CA THR A 540 6.31 2.64 14.53
C THR A 540 5.38 3.26 13.48
N ALA A 541 5.87 3.55 12.27
CA ALA A 541 5.04 3.98 11.14
C ALA A 541 4.40 2.78 10.42
N THR A 542 3.27 2.99 9.75
CA THR A 542 2.72 1.99 8.82
C THR A 542 2.05 2.66 7.62
N PRO A 543 2.30 2.20 6.38
CA PRO A 543 1.49 2.57 5.22
C PRO A 543 0.18 1.76 5.16
N ASN A 544 0.11 0.60 5.82
CA ASN A 544 -1.05 -0.28 5.80
C ASN A 544 -1.17 -1.06 7.11
N ILE A 545 -2.10 -0.64 7.97
CA ILE A 545 -2.32 -1.24 9.29
C ILE A 545 -2.92 -2.66 9.21
N ASN A 546 -3.48 -3.06 8.07
CA ASN A 546 -4.03 -4.41 7.88
C ASN A 546 -2.92 -5.47 7.74
N LEU A 547 -1.69 -5.05 7.42
CA LEU A 547 -0.51 -5.92 7.37
C LEU A 547 0.09 -6.09 8.78
N VAL A 548 -0.60 -6.85 9.62
CA VAL A 548 -0.22 -7.08 11.03
C VAL A 548 0.92 -8.09 11.24
N GLY A 549 1.46 -8.66 10.16
CA GLY A 549 2.56 -9.62 10.24
C GLY A 549 3.82 -8.98 10.82
N LEU A 550 4.49 -9.71 11.70
CA LEU A 550 5.77 -9.35 12.29
C LEU A 550 6.88 -10.22 11.70
N ARG A 551 8.08 -9.68 11.63
CA ARG A 551 9.32 -10.38 11.26
C ARG A 551 10.41 -10.03 12.25
N GLU A 552 11.46 -10.84 12.25
CA GLU A 552 12.65 -10.53 13.00
C GLU A 552 13.38 -9.33 12.38
N ALA A 553 13.82 -8.44 13.25
CA ALA A 553 14.72 -7.35 12.95
C ALA A 553 15.91 -7.41 13.92
N MET A 554 17.02 -6.78 13.55
CA MET A 554 18.21 -6.69 14.38
C MET A 554 18.21 -5.35 15.10
N GLY A 555 18.14 -5.37 16.43
CA GLY A 555 18.38 -4.20 17.26
C GLY A 555 19.83 -3.70 17.18
N SER A 556 20.10 -2.51 17.69
CA SER A 556 21.48 -1.96 17.79
C SER A 556 22.41 -2.84 18.64
N ASP A 557 21.85 -3.60 19.58
CA ASP A 557 22.55 -4.56 20.43
C ASP A 557 22.78 -5.93 19.75
N MET A 558 22.41 -6.04 18.47
CA MET A 558 22.47 -7.25 17.65
C MET A 558 21.56 -8.38 18.16
N GLN A 559 20.57 -8.07 19.01
CA GLN A 559 19.53 -9.02 19.39
C GLN A 559 18.34 -8.94 18.43
N GLY A 560 17.64 -10.07 18.29
CA GLY A 560 16.38 -10.13 17.56
C GLY A 560 15.29 -9.32 18.25
N VAL A 561 14.57 -8.53 17.46
CA VAL A 561 13.40 -7.74 17.88
C VAL A 561 12.27 -7.99 16.90
N ASP A 562 11.07 -8.27 17.40
CA ASP A 562 9.88 -8.37 16.56
C ASP A 562 9.50 -7.01 15.99
N TYR A 563 9.42 -6.92 14.65
CA TYR A 563 9.20 -5.68 13.93
C TYR A 563 8.07 -5.81 12.90
N PRO A 564 7.13 -4.85 12.83
CA PRO A 564 6.03 -4.91 11.86
C PRO A 564 6.53 -4.86 10.42
N ILE A 565 6.10 -5.80 9.59
CA ILE A 565 6.49 -5.86 8.16
C ILE A 565 6.13 -4.56 7.44
N ALA A 566 4.93 -4.03 7.72
CA ALA A 566 4.45 -2.81 7.08
C ALA A 566 5.40 -1.61 7.33
N ALA A 567 6.07 -1.59 8.49
CA ALA A 567 6.95 -0.50 8.85
C ALA A 567 8.25 -0.48 8.03
N SER A 568 8.69 -1.59 7.43
CA SER A 568 9.88 -1.60 6.55
C SER A 568 9.57 -1.17 5.11
N MET A 569 8.30 -1.07 4.72
CA MET A 569 7.88 -0.78 3.35
C MET A 569 7.98 0.70 2.99
N SER A 570 7.79 1.61 3.96
CA SER A 570 7.79 3.05 3.72
C SER A 570 9.13 3.68 4.10
N PRO A 571 9.67 4.59 3.28
CA PRO A 571 10.84 5.37 3.63
C PRO A 571 10.49 6.57 4.51
N LEU A 572 9.22 6.86 4.83
CA LEU A 572 8.84 8.08 5.54
C LEU A 572 9.22 8.03 7.03
N GLY A 573 9.49 9.21 7.61
CA GLY A 573 9.77 9.38 9.03
C GLY A 573 9.18 10.65 9.60
N THR A 574 9.00 10.69 10.93
CA THR A 574 8.54 11.88 11.67
C THR A 574 9.13 11.89 13.08
N VAL A 575 9.04 13.03 13.76
CA VAL A 575 9.46 13.20 15.15
C VAL A 575 8.27 13.67 15.96
N LEU A 576 8.01 12.97 17.06
CA LEU A 576 6.90 13.25 17.95
C LEU A 576 7.42 13.77 19.28
N TYR A 577 6.63 14.60 19.95
CA TYR A 577 6.89 14.96 21.34
C TYR A 577 6.78 13.72 22.24
N GLY A 578 7.76 13.55 23.12
CA GLY A 578 7.77 12.49 24.11
C GLY A 578 7.10 12.89 25.42
N SER A 579 7.51 12.23 26.50
CA SER A 579 6.92 12.42 27.82
C SER A 579 7.78 13.26 28.77
N ASN A 580 9.07 13.43 28.47
CA ASN A 580 10.00 14.22 29.28
C ASN A 580 10.19 15.63 28.68
N LEU A 581 9.18 16.48 28.83
CA LEU A 581 9.16 17.82 28.23
C LEU A 581 9.40 18.94 29.23
N ALA A 582 9.89 20.07 28.72
CA ALA A 582 9.96 21.30 29.50
C ALA A 582 8.56 21.90 29.73
N PRO A 583 8.34 22.69 30.78
CA PRO A 583 7.01 23.28 31.09
C PRO A 583 6.41 24.12 29.96
N SER A 584 7.23 24.68 29.06
CA SER A 584 6.76 25.43 27.89
C SER A 584 6.12 24.56 26.80
N GLU A 585 6.42 23.26 26.79
CA GLU A 585 5.94 22.28 25.81
C GLU A 585 4.93 21.30 26.41
N GLU A 586 4.51 21.50 27.67
CA GLU A 586 3.67 20.57 28.45
C GLU A 586 2.33 20.23 27.76
N ALA A 587 1.79 21.14 26.94
CA ALA A 587 0.57 20.91 26.17
C ALA A 587 0.74 19.86 25.05
N MET A 588 1.97 19.63 24.59
CA MET A 588 2.30 18.66 23.55
C MET A 588 2.81 17.33 24.12
N LYS A 589 2.91 17.21 25.44
CA LYS A 589 3.40 16.03 26.13
C LYS A 589 2.52 14.83 25.83
N LEU A 590 3.16 13.69 25.53
CA LEU A 590 2.46 12.43 25.38
C LEU A 590 1.81 12.02 26.71
N LYS A 591 0.49 11.85 26.68
CA LYS A 591 -0.33 11.48 27.85
C LYS A 591 -1.37 10.44 27.46
N LEU A 592 -1.76 9.63 28.44
CA LEU A 592 -2.94 8.77 28.36
C LEU A 592 -4.16 9.58 28.79
N GLU A 593 -5.08 9.83 27.86
CA GLU A 593 -6.36 10.46 28.15
C GLU A 593 -7.43 9.40 28.34
N ILE A 594 -8.13 9.40 29.47
CA ILE A 594 -9.26 8.49 29.74
C ILE A 594 -10.52 9.32 29.95
N PHE A 595 -11.51 9.09 29.09
CA PHE A 595 -12.88 9.58 29.23
C PHE A 595 -13.73 8.49 29.88
N TYR A 596 -14.39 8.83 30.98
CA TYR A 596 -15.13 7.86 31.77
C TYR A 596 -16.51 8.39 32.17
N THR A 597 -17.37 7.44 32.51
CA THR A 597 -18.66 7.67 33.18
C THR A 597 -18.59 7.09 34.58
N GLU A 598 -19.05 7.85 35.58
CA GLU A 598 -19.17 7.38 36.95
C GLU A 598 -20.58 7.57 37.49
N ALA A 599 -20.99 6.72 38.43
CA ALA A 599 -22.28 6.83 39.10
C ALA A 599 -22.18 7.83 40.27
N ASN A 600 -23.17 8.72 40.38
CA ASN A 600 -23.22 9.78 41.41
C ASN A 600 -23.73 9.31 42.77
#